data_AF-Q8F2R6-F1
#
_entry.id   AF-Q8F2R6-F1
#
_cell.length_a   1.000
_cell.length_b   1.000
_cell.length_c   1.000
_cell.angle_alpha   90.00
_cell.angle_beta   90.00
_cell.angle_gamma   90.00
#
_symmetry.space_group_name_H-M   'P 1'
#
loop_
_entity.id
_entity.type
_entity.pdbx_description
1 polymer ?
#
loop_
_entity_poly.entity_id
_entity_poly.type
_entity_poly.pdbx_seq_one_letter_code
_entity_poly.pdbx_strand_id
1 'polypeptide(L)'
;MTVFSVESLQALAFDVDGTLFSSEGIILEVYRDSILNFSKTSGIQIELPSRDRIMAEIGKPVKTIFFNLLPQLNEEQRDSISDSVLRFLCDRIKKGEGEFYPNVLETIEILAQKGYRILAASNGRKPYIQTILEVSGILPKFEPILVLDNKRIRTKAEILEEYIKLYHLKPNQILMIGDRLSDHEAARQNGCPFAFCSYGHAPEGEIPDFDLKLKNISDLNEVL
;
A
#
# COMPACT_ATOMS: atom_id res chain seq x y z
N MET A 1 17.11 13.73 18.87
CA MET A 1 17.02 12.61 17.90
C MET A 1 17.15 11.33 18.70
N THR A 2 16.06 10.58 18.84
CA THR A 2 16.09 9.21 19.39
C THR A 2 16.79 8.33 18.36
N VAL A 3 17.87 7.66 18.77
CA VAL A 3 18.58 6.70 17.92
C VAL A 3 17.64 5.52 17.67
N PHE A 4 17.47 5.14 16.40
CA PHE A 4 16.72 3.94 16.03
C PHE A 4 17.31 2.71 16.73
N SER A 5 16.46 1.92 17.37
CA SER A 5 16.84 0.64 17.98
C SER A 5 15.76 -0.40 17.69
N VAL A 6 16.16 -1.48 17.03
CA VAL A 6 15.29 -2.62 16.69
C VAL A 6 14.67 -3.25 17.95
N GLU A 7 15.39 -3.25 19.08
CA GLU A 7 14.94 -3.81 20.36
C GLU A 7 13.72 -3.09 20.95
N SER A 8 13.45 -1.85 20.51
CA SER A 8 12.32 -1.06 21.00
C SER A 8 11.02 -1.28 20.22
N LEU A 9 11.10 -1.97 19.07
CA LEU A 9 9.97 -2.19 18.19
C LEU A 9 8.94 -3.14 18.81
N GLN A 10 7.67 -2.81 18.64
CA GLN A 10 6.53 -3.62 19.06
C GLN A 10 5.52 -3.82 17.92
N ALA A 11 5.53 -2.96 16.91
CA ALA A 11 4.63 -3.03 15.77
C ALA A 11 5.37 -2.79 14.44
N LEU A 12 4.90 -3.44 13.39
CA LEU A 12 5.43 -3.37 12.04
C LEU A 12 4.27 -2.99 11.11
N ALA A 13 4.34 -1.81 10.51
CA ALA A 13 3.31 -1.27 9.62
C ALA A 13 3.77 -1.40 8.17
N PHE A 14 3.11 -2.26 7.41
CA PHE A 14 3.45 -2.58 6.04
C PHE A 14 2.54 -1.80 5.07
N ASP A 15 3.12 -1.15 4.06
CA ASP A 15 2.37 -0.94 2.82
C ASP A 15 2.08 -2.28 2.14
N VAL A 16 1.22 -2.27 1.12
CA VAL A 16 0.76 -3.47 0.41
C VAL A 16 1.35 -3.52 -0.99
N ASP A 17 0.97 -2.59 -1.88
CA ASP A 17 1.57 -2.49 -3.21
C ASP A 17 3.05 -2.13 -3.10
N GLY A 18 3.91 -2.77 -3.87
CA GLY A 18 5.37 -2.53 -3.84
C GLY A 18 6.09 -3.08 -2.61
N THR A 19 5.37 -3.66 -1.65
CA THR A 19 5.91 -4.19 -0.39
C THR A 19 5.53 -5.65 -0.15
N LEU A 20 4.23 -5.97 -0.14
CA LEU A 20 3.72 -7.36 0.01
C LEU A 20 3.28 -7.95 -1.33
N PHE A 21 2.81 -7.10 -2.24
CA PHE A 21 2.17 -7.51 -3.48
C PHE A 21 2.54 -6.55 -4.62
N SER A 22 2.62 -7.07 -5.83
CA SER A 22 2.76 -6.30 -7.07
C SER A 22 1.55 -6.54 -7.96
N SER A 23 0.82 -5.45 -8.23
CA SER A 23 -0.31 -5.44 -9.16
C SER A 23 0.09 -5.13 -10.61
N GLU A 24 1.38 -4.91 -10.88
CA GLU A 24 1.90 -4.44 -12.18
C GLU A 24 1.49 -5.34 -13.36
N GLY A 25 1.45 -6.65 -13.15
CA GLY A 25 1.07 -7.62 -14.19
C GLY A 25 -0.38 -7.48 -14.67
N ILE A 26 -1.29 -7.00 -13.81
CA ILE A 26 -2.74 -6.94 -14.08
C ILE A 26 -3.28 -5.51 -14.22
N ILE A 27 -2.55 -4.52 -13.73
CA ILE A 27 -3.10 -3.18 -13.50
C ILE A 27 -3.48 -2.45 -14.79
N LEU A 28 -2.67 -2.58 -15.85
CA LEU A 28 -2.90 -1.92 -17.13
C LEU A 28 -4.24 -2.33 -17.75
N GLU A 29 -4.49 -3.64 -17.81
CA GLU A 29 -5.71 -4.18 -18.40
C GLU A 29 -6.92 -3.76 -17.58
N VAL A 30 -6.86 -3.89 -16.25
CA VAL A 30 -7.99 -3.53 -15.38
C VAL A 30 -8.38 -2.04 -15.50
N TYR A 31 -7.40 -1.14 -15.53
CA TYR A 31 -7.67 0.29 -15.70
C TYR A 31 -8.27 0.58 -17.08
N ARG A 32 -7.69 0.02 -18.13
CA ARG A 32 -8.18 0.22 -19.51
C ARG A 32 -9.58 -0.34 -19.70
N ASP A 33 -9.85 -1.55 -19.22
CA ASP A 33 -11.16 -2.18 -19.31
C ASP A 33 -12.22 -1.36 -18.56
N SER A 34 -11.88 -0.85 -17.37
CA SER A 34 -12.79 -0.02 -16.57
C SER A 34 -13.10 1.33 -17.25
N ILE A 35 -12.08 1.97 -17.84
CA ILE A 35 -12.24 3.23 -18.61
C ILE A 35 -13.05 2.98 -19.89
N LEU A 36 -12.78 1.89 -20.62
CA LEU A 36 -13.51 1.52 -21.83
C LEU A 36 -14.97 1.22 -21.52
N ASN A 37 -15.25 0.48 -20.46
CA ASN A 37 -16.61 0.17 -20.03
C ASN A 37 -17.38 1.43 -19.67
N PHE A 38 -16.77 2.34 -18.90
CA PHE A 38 -17.38 3.64 -18.60
C PHE A 38 -17.62 4.48 -19.86
N SER A 39 -16.66 4.50 -20.79
CA SER A 39 -16.79 5.25 -22.06
C SER A 39 -17.96 4.73 -22.88
N LYS A 40 -18.14 3.40 -22.94
CA LYS A 40 -19.24 2.73 -23.63
C LYS A 40 -20.61 3.05 -23.04
N THR A 41 -20.71 3.11 -21.71
CA THR A 41 -22.00 3.32 -21.02
C THR A 41 -22.38 4.80 -20.93
N SER A 42 -21.40 5.69 -20.77
CA SER A 42 -21.63 7.13 -20.65
C SER A 42 -21.68 7.86 -22.00
N GLY A 43 -21.11 7.28 -23.06
CA GLY A 43 -20.91 7.95 -24.34
C GLY A 43 -19.75 8.96 -24.34
N ILE A 44 -19.02 9.11 -23.24
CA ILE A 44 -17.87 10.00 -23.12
C ILE A 44 -16.64 9.29 -23.66
N GLN A 45 -16.00 9.86 -24.67
CA GLN A 45 -14.73 9.32 -25.18
C GLN A 45 -13.58 9.70 -24.25
N ILE A 46 -12.81 8.70 -23.84
CA ILE A 46 -11.65 8.86 -22.95
C ILE A 46 -10.43 8.25 -23.62
N GLU A 47 -9.33 9.00 -23.66
CA GLU A 47 -8.02 8.47 -24.05
C GLU A 47 -7.49 7.51 -22.97
N LEU A 48 -7.07 6.32 -23.39
CA LEU A 48 -6.56 5.32 -22.47
C LEU A 48 -5.13 5.66 -22.03
N PRO A 49 -4.84 5.68 -20.72
CA PRO A 49 -3.49 5.91 -20.25
C PRO A 49 -2.54 4.79 -20.69
N SER A 50 -1.25 5.14 -20.86
CA SER A 50 -0.17 4.18 -21.05
C SER A 50 0.14 3.44 -19.74
N ARG A 51 0.87 2.33 -19.83
CA ARG A 51 1.40 1.61 -18.66
C ARG A 51 2.19 2.56 -17.76
N ASP A 52 3.13 3.29 -18.33
CA ASP A 52 4.02 4.19 -17.59
C ASP A 52 3.24 5.29 -16.86
N ARG A 53 2.18 5.84 -17.48
CA ARG A 53 1.31 6.82 -16.82
C ARG A 53 0.55 6.22 -15.64
N ILE A 54 0.08 4.98 -15.74
CA ILE A 54 -0.58 4.30 -14.62
C ILE A 54 0.44 4.01 -13.51
N MET A 55 1.60 3.45 -13.87
CA MET A 55 2.65 3.07 -12.91
C MET A 55 3.17 4.26 -12.10
N ALA A 56 3.32 5.43 -12.73
CA ALA A 56 3.72 6.67 -12.05
C ALA A 56 2.71 7.17 -10.99
N GLU A 57 1.47 6.70 -11.04
CA GLU A 57 0.42 7.06 -10.08
C GLU A 57 0.26 6.06 -8.93
N ILE A 58 0.79 4.84 -9.06
CA ILE A 58 0.72 3.81 -8.01
C ILE A 58 1.30 4.34 -6.71
N GLY A 59 0.87 3.82 -5.56
CA GLY A 59 1.28 4.28 -4.23
C GLY A 59 0.61 5.58 -3.76
N LYS A 60 0.07 6.42 -4.66
CA LYS A 60 -0.67 7.64 -4.27
C LYS A 60 -2.09 7.30 -3.78
N PRO A 61 -2.77 8.21 -3.05
CA PRO A 61 -4.18 8.04 -2.71
C PRO A 61 -5.05 7.82 -3.95
N VAL A 62 -5.99 6.87 -3.89
CA VAL A 62 -6.82 6.46 -5.04
C VAL A 62 -7.53 7.65 -5.72
N LYS A 63 -8.06 8.60 -4.95
CA LYS A 63 -8.69 9.80 -5.52
C LYS A 63 -7.71 10.64 -6.34
N THR A 64 -6.47 10.78 -5.87
CA THR A 64 -5.38 11.48 -6.56
C THR A 64 -5.00 10.77 -7.86
N ILE A 65 -4.92 9.43 -7.84
CA ILE A 65 -4.64 8.61 -9.04
C ILE A 65 -5.63 8.93 -10.15
N PHE A 66 -6.94 8.80 -9.88
CA PHE A 66 -7.95 9.02 -10.91
C PHE A 66 -8.07 10.49 -11.31
N PHE A 67 -7.82 11.43 -10.40
CA PHE A 67 -7.76 12.85 -10.75
C PHE A 67 -6.63 13.15 -11.76
N ASN A 68 -5.44 12.60 -11.54
CA ASN A 68 -4.27 12.81 -12.41
C ASN A 68 -4.41 12.08 -13.76
N LEU A 69 -4.98 10.87 -13.76
CA LEU A 69 -5.18 10.10 -14.99
C LEU A 69 -6.32 10.65 -15.84
N LEU A 70 -7.41 11.13 -15.20
CA LEU A 70 -8.66 11.51 -15.84
C LEU A 70 -9.14 12.90 -15.39
N PRO A 71 -8.34 13.97 -15.61
CA PRO A 71 -8.66 15.32 -15.14
C PRO A 71 -9.90 15.91 -15.82
N GLN A 72 -10.26 15.43 -17.01
CA GLN A 72 -11.42 15.88 -17.79
C GLN A 72 -12.78 15.43 -17.23
N LEU A 73 -12.79 14.44 -16.33
CA LEU A 73 -14.01 13.93 -15.72
C LEU A 73 -14.37 14.70 -14.45
N ASN A 74 -15.61 14.59 -13.98
CA ASN A 74 -15.98 15.04 -12.64
C ASN A 74 -15.65 13.96 -11.59
N GLU A 75 -15.83 14.27 -10.31
CA GLU A 75 -15.50 13.35 -9.21
C GLU A 75 -16.36 12.08 -9.23
N GLU A 76 -17.67 12.19 -9.44
CA GLU A 76 -18.59 11.05 -9.50
C GLU A 76 -18.22 10.06 -10.62
N GLN A 77 -17.84 10.59 -11.79
CA GLN A 77 -17.40 9.79 -12.93
C GLN A 77 -16.08 9.06 -12.64
N ARG A 78 -15.10 9.75 -12.01
CA ARG A 78 -13.85 9.12 -11.57
C ARG A 78 -14.09 8.05 -10.52
N ASP A 79 -14.97 8.30 -9.56
CA ASP A 79 -15.33 7.35 -8.51
C ASP A 79 -15.99 6.10 -9.12
N SER A 80 -16.87 6.26 -10.13
CA SER A 80 -17.46 5.12 -10.85
C SER A 80 -16.42 4.23 -11.54
N ILE A 81 -15.44 4.83 -12.24
CA ILE A 81 -14.34 4.09 -12.87
C ILE A 81 -13.47 3.42 -11.81
N SER A 82 -13.13 4.16 -10.74
CA SER A 82 -12.38 3.67 -9.60
C SER A 82 -13.04 2.45 -8.97
N ASP A 83 -14.36 2.46 -8.76
CA ASP A 83 -15.10 1.32 -8.22
C ASP A 83 -15.05 0.10 -9.15
N SER A 84 -15.09 0.30 -10.48
CA SER A 84 -14.91 -0.78 -11.44
C SER A 84 -13.50 -1.38 -11.37
N VAL A 85 -12.47 -0.53 -11.27
CA VAL A 85 -11.08 -0.96 -11.10
C VAL A 85 -10.92 -1.80 -9.84
N LEU A 86 -11.51 -1.38 -8.71
CA LEU A 86 -11.46 -2.16 -7.46
C LEU A 86 -12.04 -3.55 -7.64
N ARG A 87 -13.24 -3.65 -8.20
CA ARG A 87 -13.92 -4.94 -8.40
C ARG A 87 -13.07 -5.86 -9.26
N PHE A 88 -12.59 -5.38 -10.41
CA PHE A 88 -11.79 -6.17 -11.33
C PHE A 88 -10.43 -6.57 -10.75
N LEU A 89 -9.75 -5.69 -10.01
CA LEU A 89 -8.53 -6.06 -9.29
C LEU A 89 -8.80 -7.17 -8.26
N CYS A 90 -9.80 -6.99 -7.41
CA CYS A 90 -10.16 -8.01 -6.41
C CYS A 90 -10.51 -9.36 -7.06
N ASP A 91 -11.28 -9.36 -8.16
CA ASP A 91 -11.66 -10.58 -8.86
C ASP A 91 -10.47 -11.29 -9.50
N ARG A 92 -9.53 -10.55 -10.09
CA ARG A 92 -8.30 -11.11 -10.66
C ARG A 92 -7.37 -11.66 -9.58
N ILE A 93 -7.19 -10.94 -8.47
CA ILE A 93 -6.39 -11.40 -7.33
C ILE A 93 -6.96 -12.70 -6.75
N LYS A 94 -8.28 -12.81 -6.60
CA LYS A 94 -8.94 -14.05 -6.14
C LYS A 94 -8.75 -15.24 -7.08
N LYS A 95 -8.44 -14.98 -8.35
CA LYS A 95 -8.10 -16.02 -9.34
C LYS A 95 -6.61 -16.36 -9.36
N GLY A 96 -5.81 -15.77 -8.47
CA GLY A 96 -4.37 -15.98 -8.38
C GLY A 96 -3.56 -15.14 -9.37
N GLU A 97 -4.14 -14.06 -9.93
CA GLU A 97 -3.39 -13.12 -10.76
C GLU A 97 -2.72 -12.01 -9.92
N GLY A 98 -1.64 -11.45 -10.46
CA GLY A 98 -0.72 -10.57 -9.74
C GLY A 98 0.32 -11.38 -8.93
N GLU A 99 1.27 -10.70 -8.31
CA GLU A 99 2.47 -11.35 -7.78
C GLU A 99 2.70 -10.96 -6.32
N PHE A 100 2.80 -11.96 -5.43
CA PHE A 100 3.35 -11.73 -4.10
C PHE A 100 4.87 -11.68 -4.20
N TYR A 101 5.49 -10.77 -3.45
CA TYR A 101 6.94 -10.79 -3.32
C TYR A 101 7.39 -12.10 -2.66
N PRO A 102 8.58 -12.62 -3.01
CA PRO A 102 9.10 -13.85 -2.41
C PRO A 102 9.10 -13.81 -0.88
N ASN A 103 8.75 -14.93 -0.24
CA ASN A 103 8.78 -15.12 1.21
C ASN A 103 7.83 -14.21 2.05
N VAL A 104 6.84 -13.54 1.45
CA VAL A 104 5.87 -12.71 2.19
C VAL A 104 5.13 -13.49 3.28
N LEU A 105 4.54 -14.64 2.94
CA LEU A 105 3.80 -15.47 3.90
C LEU A 105 4.69 -15.88 5.08
N GLU A 106 5.83 -16.52 4.78
CA GLU A 106 6.78 -17.00 5.78
C GLU A 106 7.29 -15.87 6.68
N THR A 107 7.66 -14.71 6.10
CA THR A 107 8.19 -13.58 6.85
C THR A 107 7.14 -13.00 7.80
N ILE A 108 5.91 -12.79 7.34
CA ILE A 108 4.83 -12.27 8.20
C ILE A 108 4.50 -13.25 9.32
N GLU A 109 4.52 -14.55 9.06
CA GLU A 109 4.32 -15.58 10.10
C GLU A 109 5.41 -15.55 11.17
N ILE A 110 6.69 -15.48 10.76
CA ILE A 110 7.82 -15.41 11.69
C ILE A 110 7.73 -14.16 12.56
N LEU A 111 7.47 -12.99 11.96
CA LEU A 111 7.37 -11.73 12.69
C LEU A 111 6.19 -11.74 13.68
N ALA A 112 5.04 -12.29 13.28
CA ALA A 112 3.91 -12.47 14.20
C ALA A 112 4.26 -13.43 15.36
N GLN A 113 4.98 -14.53 15.09
CA GLN A 113 5.44 -15.47 16.12
C GLN A 113 6.44 -14.85 17.10
N LYS A 114 7.27 -13.90 16.64
CA LYS A 114 8.15 -13.09 17.49
C LYS A 114 7.39 -12.10 18.38
N GLY A 115 6.07 -11.98 18.21
CA GLY A 115 5.20 -11.16 19.06
C GLY A 115 5.00 -9.72 18.56
N TYR A 116 5.46 -9.39 17.35
CA TYR A 116 5.18 -8.09 16.75
C TYR A 116 3.71 -7.97 16.35
N ARG A 117 3.13 -6.79 16.55
CA ARG A 117 1.84 -6.44 15.94
C ARG A 117 2.05 -6.17 14.46
N ILE A 118 1.33 -6.89 13.60
CA ILE A 118 1.40 -6.71 12.15
C ILE A 118 0.26 -5.79 11.72
N LEU A 119 0.61 -4.64 11.14
CA LEU A 119 -0.32 -3.57 10.78
C LEU A 119 -0.27 -3.32 9.26
N ALA A 120 -1.39 -2.89 8.68
CA ALA A 120 -1.46 -2.47 7.28
C ALA A 120 -1.55 -0.94 7.19
N ALA A 121 -0.59 -0.31 6.52
CA ALA A 121 -0.52 1.14 6.29
C ALA A 121 -0.49 1.43 4.78
N SER A 122 -1.64 1.29 4.13
CA SER A 122 -1.77 1.45 2.68
C SER A 122 -2.73 2.56 2.28
N ASN A 123 -2.43 3.20 1.14
CA ASN A 123 -3.34 4.13 0.45
C ASN A 123 -4.45 3.40 -0.33
N GLY A 124 -4.36 2.07 -0.44
CA GLY A 124 -5.38 1.22 -1.04
C GLY A 124 -6.71 1.24 -0.25
N ARG A 125 -7.79 0.82 -0.92
CA ARG A 125 -9.09 0.66 -0.27
C ARG A 125 -9.18 -0.66 0.49
N LYS A 126 -9.95 -0.69 1.57
CA LYS A 126 -10.09 -1.86 2.45
C LYS A 126 -10.39 -3.18 1.71
N PRO A 127 -11.33 -3.25 0.74
CA PRO A 127 -11.61 -4.51 0.05
C PRO A 127 -10.42 -5.04 -0.75
N TYR A 128 -9.59 -4.14 -1.31
CA TYR A 128 -8.39 -4.49 -2.03
C TYR A 128 -7.33 -5.08 -1.10
N ILE A 129 -7.01 -4.36 -0.02
CA ILE A 129 -6.06 -4.80 1.00
C ILE A 129 -6.48 -6.14 1.57
N GLN A 130 -7.75 -6.28 2.00
CA GLN A 130 -8.26 -7.52 2.55
C GLN A 130 -8.14 -8.67 1.55
N THR A 131 -8.51 -8.47 0.28
CA THR A 131 -8.42 -9.52 -0.73
C THR A 131 -6.98 -10.04 -0.87
N ILE A 132 -5.98 -9.16 -0.90
CA ILE A 132 -4.57 -9.55 -1.01
C ILE A 132 -4.12 -10.36 0.21
N LEU A 133 -4.41 -9.86 1.41
CA LEU A 133 -4.01 -10.51 2.66
C LEU A 133 -4.73 -11.87 2.86
N GLU A 134 -5.97 -11.98 2.37
CA GLU A 134 -6.78 -13.18 2.48
C GLU A 134 -6.30 -14.27 1.51
N VAL A 135 -6.00 -13.90 0.25
CA VAL A 135 -5.45 -14.81 -0.77
C VAL A 135 -4.04 -15.30 -0.39
N SER A 136 -3.23 -14.46 0.27
CA SER A 136 -1.90 -14.87 0.77
C SER A 136 -1.94 -15.70 2.05
N GLY A 137 -3.10 -15.83 2.72
CA GLY A 137 -3.24 -16.55 3.98
C GLY A 137 -2.72 -15.82 5.22
N ILE A 138 -2.30 -14.55 5.09
CA ILE A 138 -1.73 -13.77 6.20
C ILE A 138 -2.74 -12.84 6.89
N LEU A 139 -3.95 -12.67 6.35
CA LEU A 139 -4.98 -11.81 6.96
C LEU A 139 -5.18 -12.04 8.47
N PRO A 140 -5.22 -13.30 8.99
CA PRO A 140 -5.38 -13.54 10.42
C PRO A 140 -4.22 -13.05 11.30
N LYS A 141 -3.07 -12.72 10.71
CA LYS A 141 -1.89 -12.17 11.41
C LYS A 141 -1.97 -10.66 11.56
N PHE A 142 -2.78 -9.99 10.75
CA PHE A 142 -2.93 -8.55 10.79
C PHE A 142 -3.92 -8.14 11.88
N GLU A 143 -3.55 -7.09 12.60
CA GLU A 143 -4.47 -6.30 13.42
C GLU A 143 -5.57 -5.66 12.56
N PRO A 144 -6.64 -5.11 13.17
CA PRO A 144 -7.69 -4.42 12.41
C PRO A 144 -7.14 -3.42 11.39
N ILE A 145 -7.50 -3.63 10.12
CA ILE A 145 -7.04 -2.81 8.99
C ILE A 145 -7.72 -1.45 9.04
N LEU A 146 -6.90 -0.41 9.26
CA LEU A 146 -7.28 1.00 9.14
C LEU A 146 -7.08 1.46 7.69
N VAL A 147 -7.96 2.32 7.20
CA VAL A 147 -7.91 2.84 5.82
C VAL A 147 -8.32 4.30 5.77
N LEU A 148 -7.97 4.97 4.68
CA LEU A 148 -8.49 6.30 4.37
C LEU A 148 -10.01 6.22 4.18
N ASP A 149 -10.76 6.83 5.09
CA ASP A 149 -12.21 6.98 5.01
C ASP A 149 -12.64 8.39 4.54
N ASN A 150 -11.66 9.26 4.31
CA ASN A 150 -11.82 10.68 3.95
C ASN A 150 -12.68 11.48 4.95
N LYS A 151 -12.85 10.97 6.17
CA LYS A 151 -13.57 11.62 7.28
C LYS A 151 -12.63 11.84 8.45
N ARG A 152 -12.19 10.74 9.07
CA ARG A 152 -11.25 10.69 10.18
C ARG A 152 -9.82 10.48 9.69
N ILE A 153 -9.62 9.58 8.73
CA ILE A 153 -8.30 9.23 8.17
C ILE A 153 -8.31 9.63 6.69
N ARG A 154 -7.42 10.54 6.33
CA ARG A 154 -7.29 11.18 5.02
C ARG A 154 -5.91 10.95 4.41
N THR A 155 -4.90 10.67 5.24
CA THR A 155 -3.53 10.41 4.79
C THR A 155 -2.97 9.11 5.37
N LYS A 156 -1.93 8.58 4.73
CA LYS A 156 -1.17 7.44 5.27
C LYS A 156 -0.51 7.78 6.61
N ALA A 157 -0.07 9.02 6.80
CA ALA A 157 0.46 9.50 8.08
C ALA A 157 -0.59 9.38 9.19
N GLU A 158 -1.85 9.71 8.90
CA GLU A 158 -2.95 9.55 9.87
C GLU A 158 -3.28 8.07 10.14
N ILE A 159 -3.03 7.12 9.21
CA ILE A 159 -3.13 5.69 9.52
C ILE A 159 -2.14 5.32 10.64
N LEU A 160 -0.87 5.71 10.50
CA LEU A 160 0.17 5.45 11.50
C LEU A 160 -0.17 6.12 12.83
N GLU A 161 -0.61 7.38 12.80
CA GLU A 161 -1.02 8.12 13.99
C GLU A 161 -2.15 7.39 14.75
N GLU A 162 -3.13 6.87 14.02
CA GLU A 162 -4.25 6.14 14.61
C GLU A 162 -3.82 4.79 15.19
N TYR A 163 -2.87 4.09 14.58
CA TYR A 163 -2.29 2.89 15.18
C TYR A 163 -1.50 3.18 16.46
N ILE A 164 -0.73 4.27 16.47
CA ILE A 164 0.01 4.74 17.66
C ILE A 164 -0.98 4.98 18.81
N LYS A 165 -2.09 5.67 18.54
CA LYS A 165 -3.15 5.95 19.53
C LYS A 165 -3.85 4.66 19.99
N LEU A 166 -4.26 3.80 19.05
CA LEU A 166 -5.02 2.58 19.32
C LEU A 166 -4.27 1.61 20.23
N TYR A 167 -2.96 1.50 20.05
CA TYR A 167 -2.11 0.55 20.78
C TYR A 167 -1.25 1.20 21.87
N HIS A 168 -1.44 2.49 22.15
CA HIS A 168 -0.66 3.25 23.13
C HIS A 168 0.86 3.13 22.93
N LEU A 169 1.29 3.10 21.67
CA LEU A 169 2.70 2.99 21.30
C LEU A 169 3.38 4.36 21.35
N LYS A 170 4.70 4.37 21.49
CA LYS A 170 5.54 5.52 21.14
C LYS A 170 5.95 5.41 19.67
N PRO A 171 6.18 6.54 18.97
CA PRO A 171 6.60 6.51 17.56
C PRO A 171 7.81 5.62 17.26
N ASN A 172 8.79 5.57 18.17
CA ASN A 172 9.98 4.73 17.99
C ASN A 172 9.72 3.22 18.16
N GLN A 173 8.50 2.81 18.51
CA GLN A 173 8.11 1.40 18.68
C GLN A 173 7.37 0.83 17.46
N ILE A 174 7.13 1.65 16.43
CA ILE A 174 6.48 1.23 15.20
C ILE A 174 7.43 1.45 14.03
N LEU A 175 7.70 0.40 13.25
CA LEU A 175 8.48 0.49 12.02
C LEU A 175 7.53 0.62 10.85
N MET A 176 7.62 1.72 10.09
CA MET A 176 6.93 1.83 8.80
C MET A 176 7.77 1.15 7.73
N ILE A 177 7.16 0.28 6.94
CA ILE A 177 7.81 -0.57 5.94
C ILE A 177 7.10 -0.34 4.61
N GLY A 178 7.82 0.20 3.63
CA GLY A 178 7.21 0.62 2.37
C GLY A 178 8.25 0.92 1.30
N ASP A 179 7.81 1.05 0.05
CA ASP A 179 8.68 1.35 -1.08
C ASP A 179 8.56 2.79 -1.55
N ARG A 180 7.52 3.56 -1.20
CA ARG A 180 7.23 4.87 -1.81
C ARG A 180 7.50 6.05 -0.90
N LEU A 181 7.64 7.23 -1.51
CA LEU A 181 7.79 8.48 -0.76
C LEU A 181 6.64 8.70 0.22
N SER A 182 5.41 8.28 -0.12
CA SER A 182 4.29 8.39 0.80
C SER A 182 4.46 7.57 2.09
N ASP A 183 5.22 6.47 2.05
CA ASP A 183 5.52 5.67 3.24
C ASP A 183 6.57 6.35 4.10
N HIS A 184 7.62 6.84 3.44
CA HIS A 184 8.67 7.64 4.06
C HIS A 184 8.09 8.88 4.76
N GLU A 185 7.28 9.67 4.05
CA GLU A 185 6.64 10.87 4.58
C GLU A 185 5.73 10.53 5.77
N ALA A 186 4.98 9.42 5.69
CA ALA A 186 4.12 8.97 6.77
C ALA A 186 4.93 8.59 8.02
N ALA A 187 6.07 7.91 7.86
CA ALA A 187 6.98 7.60 8.95
C ALA A 187 7.57 8.87 9.58
N ARG A 188 8.10 9.79 8.76
CA ARG A 188 8.74 11.03 9.23
C ARG A 188 7.77 11.97 9.93
N GLN A 189 6.55 12.12 9.42
CA GLN A 189 5.52 12.95 10.05
C GLN A 189 5.12 12.45 11.44
N ASN A 190 5.18 11.13 11.67
CA ASN A 190 4.88 10.53 12.98
C ASN A 190 6.10 10.36 13.87
N GLY A 191 7.32 10.58 13.37
CA GLY A 191 8.56 10.33 14.10
C GLY A 191 8.90 8.83 14.23
N CYS A 192 8.39 8.00 13.33
CA CYS A 192 8.64 6.57 13.28
C CYS A 192 9.90 6.25 12.46
N PRO A 193 10.64 5.18 12.80
CA PRO A 193 11.65 4.64 11.90
C PRO A 193 11.03 4.12 10.60
N PHE A 194 11.81 4.15 9.53
CA PHE A 194 11.40 3.74 8.19
C PHE A 194 12.33 2.66 7.62
N ALA A 195 11.75 1.55 7.16
CA ALA A 195 12.43 0.52 6.40
C ALA A 195 12.03 0.62 4.92
N PHE A 196 13.00 0.95 4.08
CA PHE A 196 12.79 1.10 2.64
C PHE A 196 12.87 -0.25 1.91
N CYS A 197 11.77 -0.63 1.26
CA CYS A 197 11.68 -1.78 0.35
C CYS A 197 12.26 -1.42 -1.03
N SER A 198 13.56 -1.64 -1.21
CA SER A 198 14.26 -1.28 -2.46
C SER A 198 13.96 -2.17 -3.67
N TYR A 199 13.12 -3.20 -3.48
CA TYR A 199 12.59 -4.09 -4.51
C TYR A 199 11.21 -3.66 -5.05
N GLY A 200 10.63 -2.59 -4.49
CA GLY A 200 9.34 -2.05 -4.90
C GLY A 200 9.41 -1.14 -6.12
N HIS A 201 8.50 -0.18 -6.19
CA HIS A 201 8.24 0.65 -7.36
C HIS A 201 8.87 2.05 -7.32
N ALA A 202 9.52 2.45 -6.21
CA ALA A 202 10.19 3.76 -6.16
C ALA A 202 11.33 3.85 -7.19
N PRO A 203 11.31 4.83 -8.12
CA PRO A 203 12.49 5.24 -8.88
C PRO A 203 13.69 5.60 -8.01
N GLU A 204 14.87 5.50 -8.63
CA GLU A 204 16.12 5.94 -8.04
C GLU A 204 16.03 7.41 -7.60
N GLY A 205 16.41 7.67 -6.34
CA GLY A 205 16.39 9.01 -5.76
C GLY A 205 15.04 9.47 -5.20
N GLU A 206 13.96 8.67 -5.30
CA GLU A 206 12.67 9.02 -4.67
C GLU A 206 12.75 9.07 -3.14
N ILE A 207 13.47 8.12 -2.53
CA ILE A 207 13.56 7.98 -1.08
C ILE A 207 14.81 8.70 -0.56
N PRO A 208 14.67 9.78 0.24
CA PRO A 208 15.80 10.61 0.63
C PRO A 208 16.64 10.00 1.76
N ASP A 209 16.02 9.30 2.71
CA ASP A 209 16.68 8.60 3.81
C ASP A 209 15.84 7.42 4.32
N PHE A 210 16.46 6.53 5.10
CA PHE A 210 15.81 5.38 5.73
C PHE A 210 16.66 4.88 6.91
N ASP A 211 16.01 4.22 7.86
CA ASP A 211 16.65 3.60 9.03
C ASP A 211 17.12 2.17 8.71
N LEU A 212 16.39 1.49 7.81
CA LEU A 212 16.74 0.17 7.26
C LEU A 212 16.52 0.17 5.74
N LYS A 213 17.34 -0.60 5.02
CA LYS A 213 17.12 -0.90 3.60
C LYS A 213 16.92 -2.39 3.42
N LEU A 214 15.79 -2.77 2.84
CA LEU A 214 15.42 -4.14 2.54
C LEU A 214 15.60 -4.39 1.04
N LYS A 215 16.40 -5.38 0.68
CA LYS A 215 16.50 -5.91 -0.69
C LYS A 215 15.43 -6.96 -0.95
N ASN A 216 14.97 -7.65 0.09
CA ASN A 216 13.81 -8.52 0.08
C ASN A 216 13.04 -8.37 1.39
N ILE A 217 11.77 -8.76 1.42
CA ILE A 217 10.99 -8.72 2.67
C ILE A 217 11.59 -9.61 3.75
N SER A 218 12.20 -10.74 3.36
CA SER A 218 12.83 -11.71 4.28
C SER A 218 14.00 -11.15 5.06
N ASP A 219 14.62 -10.05 4.61
CA ASP A 219 15.70 -9.37 5.32
C ASP A 219 15.25 -8.95 6.74
N LEU A 220 13.93 -8.72 6.94
CA LEU A 220 13.33 -8.45 8.25
C LEU A 220 13.57 -9.58 9.26
N ASN A 221 13.67 -10.84 8.82
CA ASN A 221 13.89 -11.97 9.73
C ASN A 221 15.28 -11.95 10.37
N GLU A 222 16.25 -11.31 9.72
CA GLU A 222 17.64 -11.22 10.16
C GLU A 222 17.87 -10.00 11.06
N VAL A 223 17.15 -8.91 10.82
CA VAL A 223 17.35 -7.63 11.53
C VAL A 223 16.40 -7.40 12.71
N LEU A 224 15.31 -8.17 12.82
CA LEU A 224 14.29 -8.10 13.89
C LEU A 224 14.21 -9.40 14.69
#